data_AF-A0A2J5NV49-F1
#
_entry.id   AF-A0A2J5NV49-F1
#
_cell.length_a   1.000
_cell.length_b   1.000
_cell.length_c   1.000
_cell.angle_alpha   90.00
_cell.angle_beta   90.00
_cell.angle_gamma   90.00
#
_symmetry.space_group_name_H-M   'P 1'
#
loop_
_entity.id
_entity.type
_entity.pdbx_description
1 polymer ?
#
loop_
_entity_poly.entity_id
_entity_poly.type
_entity_poly.pdbx_seq_one_letter_code
_entity_poly.pdbx_strand_id
1 'polypeptide(L)'
;SLKALTTFTGLAHRFQLVLEHNGVRWINDSKATNVGSTEAALNGLHLDGTLYLLLGGDGKSADFTPLSRYLTGDNVRLYCFGRDGAQLAALRPDVAVQTETMEQAMRQIAPQVVAGDMVLLSPACASLDQFKNFEQRGDIFARLAKELG
;
A
#
# COMPACT_ATOMS: atom_id res chain seq x y z
N SER A 1 24.19 9.59 -18.27
CA SER A 1 23.83 9.78 -19.70
C SER A 1 22.34 10.05 -19.85
N LEU A 2 21.93 11.09 -20.60
CA LEU A 2 20.51 11.40 -20.90
C LEU A 2 19.72 10.17 -21.39
N LYS A 3 20.37 9.29 -22.17
CA LYS A 3 19.79 8.05 -22.72
C LYS A 3 19.28 7.06 -21.64
N ALA A 4 19.89 7.05 -20.45
CA ALA A 4 19.47 6.16 -19.36
C ALA A 4 18.24 6.68 -18.59
N LEU A 5 18.03 8.00 -18.56
CA LEU A 5 16.84 8.61 -17.98
C LEU A 5 15.63 8.45 -18.90
N THR A 6 15.83 8.45 -20.22
CA THR A 6 14.75 8.28 -21.22
C THR A 6 14.24 6.84 -21.36
N THR A 7 15.02 5.83 -20.93
CA THR A 7 14.61 4.41 -20.95
C THR A 7 14.21 3.88 -19.57
N PHE A 8 14.27 4.72 -18.54
CA PHE A 8 13.96 4.31 -17.18
C PHE A 8 12.45 4.26 -16.99
N THR A 9 11.89 3.06 -16.93
CA THR A 9 10.45 2.82 -16.74
C THR A 9 10.03 2.79 -15.27
N GLY A 10 10.89 3.26 -14.36
CA GLY A 10 10.72 3.11 -12.92
C GLY A 10 11.49 1.92 -12.37
N LEU A 11 11.40 1.72 -11.05
CA LEU A 11 11.98 0.56 -10.37
C LEU A 11 10.87 -0.32 -9.85
N ALA A 12 11.08 -1.63 -9.92
CA ALA A 12 10.19 -2.58 -9.29
C ALA A 12 9.95 -2.20 -7.81
N HIS A 13 8.69 -2.32 -7.38
CA HIS A 13 8.25 -2.04 -6.01
C HIS A 13 8.40 -0.58 -5.55
N ARG A 14 8.64 0.37 -6.47
CA ARG A 14 8.60 1.82 -6.21
C ARG A 14 7.45 2.43 -6.98
N PHE A 15 6.29 2.56 -6.31
CA PHE A 15 5.06 3.10 -6.89
C PHE A 15 4.73 2.50 -8.27
N GLN A 16 4.89 1.18 -8.39
CA GLN A 16 4.77 0.46 -9.65
C GLN A 16 3.32 0.05 -9.91
N LEU A 17 2.74 0.47 -11.03
CA LEU A 17 1.46 -0.08 -11.51
C LEU A 17 1.64 -1.55 -11.90
N VAL A 18 1.02 -2.46 -11.16
CA VAL A 18 1.14 -3.92 -11.41
C VAL A 18 -0.07 -4.51 -12.11
N LEU A 19 -1.23 -3.86 -11.97
CA LEU A 19 -2.46 -4.18 -12.67
C LEU A 19 -3.31 -2.91 -12.80
N GLU A 20 -3.87 -2.73 -14.00
CA GLU A 20 -5.01 -1.85 -14.22
C GLU A 20 -6.09 -2.67 -14.94
N HIS A 21 -7.22 -2.88 -14.26
CA HIS A 21 -8.33 -3.67 -14.79
C HIS A 21 -9.65 -3.12 -14.29
N ASN A 22 -10.68 -3.09 -15.13
CA ASN A 22 -12.00 -2.53 -14.84
C ASN A 22 -11.96 -1.12 -14.19
N GLY A 23 -10.98 -0.30 -14.57
CA GLY A 23 -10.80 1.05 -14.03
C GLY A 23 -10.21 1.12 -12.62
N VAL A 24 -9.74 0.00 -12.05
CA VAL A 24 -9.06 -0.07 -10.75
C VAL A 24 -7.56 -0.15 -10.94
N ARG A 25 -6.80 0.69 -10.23
CA ARG A 25 -5.34 0.68 -10.25
C ARG A 25 -4.78 -0.05 -9.03
N TRP A 26 -3.93 -1.04 -9.25
CA TRP A 26 -3.19 -1.74 -8.19
C TRP A 26 -1.73 -1.32 -8.23
N ILE A 27 -1.27 -0.62 -7.19
CA ILE A 27 0.06 0.00 -7.10
C ILE A 27 0.91 -0.72 -6.06
N ASN A 28 2.07 -1.20 -6.49
CA ASN A 28 3.09 -1.82 -5.67
C ASN A 28 4.18 -0.82 -5.29
N ASP A 29 4.13 -0.36 -4.04
CA ASP A 29 5.15 0.47 -3.41
C ASP A 29 5.74 -0.24 -2.18
N SER A 30 5.91 -1.57 -2.24
CA SER A 30 6.42 -2.40 -1.13
C SER A 30 7.77 -1.91 -0.57
N LYS A 31 8.55 -1.16 -1.36
CA LYS A 31 9.82 -0.56 -0.94
C LYS A 31 9.65 0.60 0.06
N ALA A 32 8.45 1.11 0.27
CA ALA A 32 8.14 2.08 1.33
C ALA A 32 8.19 1.44 2.72
N THR A 33 9.40 1.13 3.18
CA THR A 33 9.69 0.44 4.44
C THR A 33 9.82 1.38 5.64
N ASN A 34 9.44 2.64 5.47
CA ASN A 34 9.44 3.69 6.50
C ASN A 34 8.32 4.71 6.21
N VAL A 35 7.99 5.50 7.23
CA VAL A 35 6.94 6.53 7.19
C VAL A 35 7.15 7.55 6.07
N GLY A 36 8.34 8.14 5.97
CA GLY A 36 8.61 9.18 4.96
C GLY A 36 8.46 8.71 3.51
N SER A 37 8.71 7.43 3.24
CA SER A 37 8.50 6.85 1.91
C SER A 37 7.01 6.73 1.58
N THR A 38 6.18 6.42 2.58
CA THR A 38 4.72 6.38 2.43
C THR A 38 4.15 7.80 2.31
N GLU A 39 4.66 8.77 3.08
CA GLU A 39 4.29 10.19 2.92
C GLU A 39 4.56 10.68 1.49
N ALA A 40 5.70 10.31 0.90
CA ALA A 40 6.02 10.67 -0.49
C ALA A 40 5.03 10.06 -1.50
N ALA A 41 4.58 8.82 -1.27
CA ALA A 41 3.56 8.17 -2.11
C ALA A 41 2.19 8.84 -2.00
N LEU A 42 1.80 9.27 -0.79
CA LEU A 42 0.49 9.90 -0.54
C LEU A 42 0.45 11.37 -0.96
N ASN A 43 1.54 12.12 -0.84
CA ASN A 43 1.58 13.56 -1.11
C ASN A 43 1.35 13.93 -2.59
N GLY A 44 1.63 13.01 -3.52
CA GLY A 44 1.43 13.22 -4.97
C GLY A 44 0.19 12.54 -5.53
N LEU A 45 -0.68 12.00 -4.67
CA LEU A 45 -1.72 11.08 -5.10
C LEU A 45 -2.95 11.81 -5.67
N HIS A 46 -3.34 11.43 -6.89
CA HIS A 46 -4.60 11.83 -7.49
C HIS A 46 -5.54 10.62 -7.63
N LEU A 47 -6.73 10.76 -7.05
CA LEU A 47 -7.74 9.70 -6.94
C LEU A 47 -9.09 10.24 -7.42
N ASP A 48 -9.71 9.48 -8.31
CA ASP A 48 -11.10 9.71 -8.72
C ASP A 48 -12.09 9.04 -7.76
N GLY A 49 -11.72 7.85 -7.24
CA GLY A 49 -12.50 7.06 -6.29
C GLY A 49 -11.87 6.93 -4.91
N THR A 50 -11.99 5.74 -4.33
CA THR A 50 -11.51 5.36 -3.00
C THR A 50 -10.09 4.84 -3.04
N LEU A 51 -9.27 5.27 -2.07
CA LEU A 51 -7.98 4.69 -1.76
C LEU A 51 -8.13 3.55 -0.75
N TYR A 52 -7.75 2.35 -1.16
CA TYR A 52 -7.54 1.20 -0.28
C TYR A 52 -6.03 1.09 0.01
N LEU A 53 -5.62 1.62 1.16
CA LEU A 53 -4.22 1.69 1.56
C LEU A 53 -3.86 0.50 2.46
N LEU A 54 -2.89 -0.31 2.01
CA LEU A 54 -2.33 -1.41 2.77
C LEU A 54 -1.13 -0.91 3.59
N LEU A 55 -1.25 -0.95 4.91
CA LEU A 55 -0.22 -0.59 5.90
C LEU A 55 0.14 -1.83 6.72
N GLY A 56 1.42 -2.04 7.04
CA GLY A 56 1.74 -3.19 7.90
C GLY A 56 3.14 -3.78 7.79
N GLY A 57 3.50 -4.52 8.83
CA GLY A 57 4.80 -5.16 9.02
C GLY A 57 5.46 -4.76 10.35
N ASP A 58 6.79 -4.80 10.37
CA ASP A 58 7.61 -4.35 11.51
C ASP A 58 8.05 -2.89 11.31
N GLY A 59 7.41 -2.00 12.06
CA GLY A 59 7.66 -0.55 12.08
C GLY A 59 8.87 -0.15 12.92
N LYS A 60 9.53 -1.08 13.62
CA LYS A 60 10.73 -0.82 14.44
C LYS A 60 10.56 0.33 15.43
N SER A 61 9.38 0.40 16.07
CA SER A 61 9.01 1.48 17.01
C SER A 61 8.98 2.88 16.39
N ALA A 62 8.73 2.98 15.08
CA ALA A 62 8.53 4.25 14.42
C ALA A 62 7.27 4.98 14.92
N ASP A 63 7.30 6.31 14.84
CA ASP A 63 6.13 7.15 15.03
C ASP A 63 5.36 7.26 13.70
N PHE A 64 4.14 6.73 13.66
CA PHE A 64 3.26 6.76 12.49
C PHE A 64 2.35 7.99 12.42
N THR A 65 2.33 8.83 13.45
CA THR A 65 1.51 10.06 13.52
C THR A 65 1.62 10.96 12.29
N PRO A 66 2.79 11.11 11.62
CA PRO A 66 2.88 11.93 10.40
C PRO A 66 1.96 11.50 9.26
N LEU A 67 1.53 10.22 9.23
CA LEU A 67 0.62 9.70 8.21
C LEU A 67 -0.80 10.23 8.38
N SER A 68 -1.26 10.52 9.60
CA SER A 68 -2.67 10.84 9.89
C SER A 68 -3.24 11.98 9.04
N ARG A 69 -2.42 12.97 8.68
CA ARG A 69 -2.86 14.10 7.84
C ARG A 69 -3.30 13.67 6.43
N TYR A 70 -2.71 12.59 5.90
CA TYR A 70 -3.00 12.05 4.57
C TYR A 70 -4.19 11.08 4.58
N LEU A 71 -4.61 10.61 5.75
CA LEU A 71 -5.69 9.63 5.90
C LEU A 71 -7.04 10.29 6.14
N THR A 72 -7.16 11.59 5.86
CA THR A 72 -8.40 12.36 6.05
C THR A 72 -9.34 12.23 4.85
N GLY A 73 -10.62 12.60 5.04
CA GLY A 73 -11.65 12.54 3.99
C GLY A 73 -12.37 11.20 3.90
N ASP A 74 -13.42 11.15 3.07
CA ASP A 74 -14.35 10.00 3.02
C ASP A 74 -13.88 8.87 2.10
N ASN A 75 -12.91 9.17 1.22
CA ASN A 75 -12.44 8.27 0.17
C ASN A 75 -11.18 7.49 0.56
N VAL A 76 -10.92 7.27 1.85
CA VAL A 76 -9.75 6.52 2.34
C VAL A 76 -10.20 5.36 3.22
N ARG A 77 -9.68 4.16 2.92
CA ARG A 77 -9.84 2.94 3.71
C ARG A 77 -8.47 2.36 4.02
N LEU A 78 -8.25 1.98 5.28
CA LEU A 78 -6.98 1.42 5.75
C LEU A 78 -7.14 -0.08 5.96
N TYR A 79 -6.18 -0.84 5.46
CA TYR A 79 -6.07 -2.26 5.73
C TYR A 79 -4.71 -2.53 6.37
N CYS A 80 -4.75 -2.80 7.66
CA CYS A 80 -3.57 -2.84 8.52
C CYS A 80 -3.23 -4.29 8.88
N PHE A 81 -2.00 -4.72 8.61
CA PHE A 81 -1.57 -6.11 8.81
C PHE A 81 -0.21 -6.24 9.50
N GLY A 82 0.16 -7.46 9.87
CA GLY A 82 1.45 -7.78 10.46
C GLY A 82 1.64 -7.22 11.86
N ARG A 83 2.90 -7.24 12.33
CA ARG A 83 3.27 -6.98 13.72
C ARG A 83 2.68 -5.68 14.30
N ASP A 84 2.83 -4.57 13.56
CA ASP A 84 2.39 -3.25 14.03
C ASP A 84 1.03 -2.83 13.42
N GLY A 85 0.27 -3.78 12.88
CA GLY A 85 -1.03 -3.51 12.24
C GLY A 85 -2.02 -2.81 13.17
N ALA A 86 -2.06 -3.17 14.46
CA ALA A 86 -2.93 -2.51 15.44
C ALA A 86 -2.56 -1.04 15.67
N GLN A 87 -1.26 -0.72 15.72
CA GLN A 87 -0.77 0.65 15.90
C GLN A 87 -1.10 1.52 14.68
N LEU A 88 -1.01 0.96 13.47
CA LEU A 88 -1.38 1.62 12.23
C LEU A 88 -2.90 1.85 12.12
N ALA A 89 -3.72 0.86 12.52
CA ALA A 89 -5.17 0.99 12.53
C ALA A 89 -5.64 2.09 13.50
N ALA A 90 -4.93 2.28 14.61
CA ALA A 90 -5.21 3.32 15.60
C ALA A 90 -5.08 4.75 15.05
N LEU A 91 -4.42 4.96 13.90
CA LEU A 91 -4.32 6.28 13.28
C LEU A 91 -5.68 6.81 12.81
N ARG A 92 -6.59 5.92 12.40
CA ARG A 92 -7.95 6.27 11.98
C ARG A 92 -8.91 5.07 12.09
N PRO A 93 -9.36 4.73 13.31
CA PRO A 93 -10.13 3.51 13.59
C PRO A 93 -11.47 3.41 12.85
N ASP A 94 -12.08 4.55 12.49
CA ASP A 94 -13.37 4.64 11.79
C ASP A 94 -13.33 4.09 10.35
N VAL A 95 -12.14 4.01 9.74
CA VAL A 95 -11.97 3.52 8.36
C VAL A 95 -10.94 2.41 8.23
N ALA A 96 -10.44 1.90 9.37
CA ALA A 96 -9.40 0.89 9.40
C ALA A 96 -9.97 -0.52 9.64
N VAL A 97 -9.42 -1.49 8.92
CA VAL A 97 -9.64 -2.92 9.13
C VAL A 97 -8.30 -3.56 9.44
N GLN A 98 -8.23 -4.30 10.55
CA GLN A 98 -7.04 -5.05 10.91
C GLN A 98 -7.16 -6.50 10.41
N THR A 99 -6.11 -7.01 9.79
CA THR A 99 -5.95 -8.42 9.40
C THR A 99 -4.62 -8.97 9.89
N GLU A 100 -4.46 -10.28 9.91
CA GLU A 100 -3.17 -10.88 10.28
C GLU A 100 -2.17 -10.70 9.12
N THR A 101 -2.59 -11.00 7.90
CA THR A 101 -1.72 -10.99 6.71
C THR A 101 -2.18 -10.01 5.65
N MET A 102 -1.23 -9.59 4.80
CA MET A 102 -1.51 -8.79 3.61
C MET A 102 -2.48 -9.50 2.65
N GLU A 103 -2.39 -10.82 2.51
CA GLU A 103 -3.30 -11.58 1.66
C GLU A 103 -4.76 -11.53 2.16
N GLN A 104 -4.97 -11.63 3.47
CA GLN A 104 -6.31 -11.49 4.05
C GLN A 104 -6.90 -10.10 3.76
N ALA A 105 -6.10 -9.04 3.93
CA ALA A 105 -6.52 -7.69 3.58
C ALA A 105 -6.91 -7.58 2.10
N MET A 106 -6.07 -8.06 1.18
CA MET A 106 -6.36 -8.01 -0.26
C MET A 106 -7.64 -8.76 -0.64
N ARG A 107 -7.87 -9.94 -0.05
CA ARG A 107 -9.11 -10.73 -0.30
C ARG A 107 -10.37 -10.03 0.22
N GLN A 108 -10.26 -9.20 1.25
CA GLN A 108 -11.37 -8.36 1.71
C GLN A 108 -11.58 -7.12 0.84
N ILE A 109 -10.52 -6.51 0.33
CA ILE A 109 -10.58 -5.33 -0.56
C ILE A 109 -11.22 -5.69 -1.91
N ALA A 110 -10.82 -6.81 -2.52
CA ALA A 110 -11.20 -7.20 -3.87
C ALA A 110 -12.71 -7.12 -4.20
N PRO A 111 -13.65 -7.58 -3.36
CA PRO A 111 -15.08 -7.45 -3.66
C PRO A 111 -15.65 -6.02 -3.48
N GLN A 112 -14.88 -5.06 -2.96
CA GLN A 112 -15.34 -3.69 -2.66
C GLN A 112 -14.92 -2.67 -3.71
N VAL A 113 -13.85 -2.95 -4.49
CA VAL A 113 -13.29 -1.98 -5.43
C VAL A 113 -14.22 -1.75 -6.61
N VAL A 114 -14.29 -0.50 -7.05
CA VAL A 114 -15.03 -0.04 -8.23
C VAL A 114 -14.16 0.83 -9.13
N ALA A 115 -14.59 1.04 -10.37
CA ALA A 115 -13.86 1.88 -11.32
C ALA A 115 -13.55 3.27 -10.74
N GLY A 116 -12.29 3.70 -10.84
CA GLY A 116 -11.77 4.93 -10.24
C GLY A 116 -11.00 4.70 -8.93
N ASP A 117 -11.18 3.55 -8.29
CA ASP A 117 -10.49 3.21 -7.06
C ASP A 117 -9.00 2.86 -7.28
N MET A 118 -8.25 2.92 -6.19
CA MET A 118 -6.86 2.48 -6.14
C MET A 118 -6.60 1.58 -4.95
N VAL A 119 -5.92 0.45 -5.18
CA VAL A 119 -5.33 -0.38 -4.14
C VAL A 119 -3.83 -0.12 -4.09
N LEU A 120 -3.34 0.45 -2.99
CA LEU A 120 -1.96 0.87 -2.82
C LEU A 120 -1.29 0.07 -1.71
N LEU A 121 -0.25 -0.69 -2.04
CA LEU A 121 0.71 -1.23 -1.07
C LEU A 121 1.82 -0.20 -0.84
N SER A 122 1.72 0.61 0.21
CA SER A 122 2.80 1.50 0.68
C SER A 122 2.88 1.40 2.20
N PRO A 123 3.58 0.36 2.73
CA PRO A 123 3.26 -0.20 4.05
C PRO A 123 3.81 0.54 5.27
N ALA A 124 4.64 1.57 5.07
CA ALA A 124 5.41 2.30 6.09
C ALA A 124 6.33 1.45 6.99
N CYS A 125 6.39 0.13 6.80
CA CYS A 125 7.08 -0.82 7.67
C CYS A 125 7.97 -1.79 6.91
N ALA A 126 8.99 -2.31 7.61
CA ALA A 126 9.78 -3.42 7.11
C ALA A 126 8.92 -4.68 6.97
N SER A 127 9.31 -5.59 6.08
CA SER A 127 8.55 -6.82 5.78
C SER A 127 9.00 -8.04 6.59
N LEU A 128 10.01 -7.88 7.45
CA LEU A 128 10.81 -9.01 7.96
C LEU A 128 10.09 -9.87 9.01
N ASP A 129 8.96 -9.40 9.51
CA ASP A 129 8.07 -10.17 10.39
C ASP A 129 7.34 -11.30 9.66
N GLN A 130 6.99 -11.09 8.38
CA GLN A 130 6.17 -12.03 7.60
C GLN A 130 6.80 -12.48 6.27
N PHE A 131 7.84 -11.79 5.80
CA PHE A 131 8.47 -12.01 4.49
C PHE A 131 10.00 -11.95 4.59
N LYS A 132 10.69 -12.60 3.67
CA LYS A 132 12.16 -12.58 3.55
C LYS A 132 12.71 -11.17 3.28
N ASN A 133 12.00 -10.38 2.46
CA ASN A 133 12.37 -9.03 2.07
C ASN A 133 11.17 -8.30 1.42
N PHE A 134 11.34 -7.01 1.11
CA PHE A 134 10.27 -6.21 0.55
C PHE A 134 9.93 -6.62 -0.89
N GLU A 135 10.90 -7.18 -1.63
CA GLU A 135 10.69 -7.74 -2.97
C GLU A 135 9.70 -8.89 -2.92
N GLN A 136 9.88 -9.86 -2.01
CA GLN A 136 8.94 -10.98 -1.84
C GLN A 136 7.53 -10.49 -1.50
N ARG A 137 7.40 -9.53 -0.59
CA ARG A 137 6.11 -8.91 -0.27
C ARG A 137 5.49 -8.25 -1.51
N GLY A 138 6.28 -7.52 -2.28
CA GLY A 138 5.85 -6.87 -3.51
C GLY A 138 5.45 -7.85 -4.62
N ASP A 139 6.16 -8.96 -4.78
CA ASP A 139 5.85 -10.01 -5.74
C ASP A 139 4.54 -10.73 -5.40
N ILE A 140 4.33 -11.01 -4.11
CA ILE A 140 3.07 -11.60 -3.62
C ILE A 140 1.90 -10.65 -3.86
N PHE A 141 2.07 -9.35 -3.58
CA PHE A 141 1.06 -8.34 -3.89
C PHE A 141 0.74 -8.31 -5.39
N ALA A 142 1.75 -8.28 -6.26
CA ALA A 142 1.54 -8.25 -7.70
C ALA A 142 0.83 -9.50 -8.23
N ARG A 143 1.15 -10.68 -7.66
CA ARG A 143 0.46 -11.94 -7.97
C ARG A 143 -1.00 -11.89 -7.55
N LEU A 144 -1.27 -11.48 -6.31
CA LEU A 144 -2.63 -11.40 -5.76
C LEU A 144 -3.47 -10.34 -6.47
N ALA A 145 -2.89 -9.20 -6.84
CA ALA A 145 -3.57 -8.17 -7.63
C ALA A 145 -4.11 -8.76 -8.95
N LYS A 146 -3.30 -9.55 -9.66
CA LYS A 146 -3.70 -10.25 -10.90
C LYS A 146 -4.70 -11.39 -10.70
N GLU A 147 -4.77 -11.96 -9.50
CA GLU A 147 -5.72 -13.03 -9.15
C GLU A 147 -7.10 -12.45 -8.79
N LEU A 148 -7.11 -11.28 -8.14
CA LEU A 148 -8.29 -10.71 -7.49
C LEU A 148 -8.91 -9.52 -8.24
N GLY A 149 -8.12 -8.82 -9.05
CA GLY A 149 -8.54 -7.66 -9.85
C GLY A 149 -8.94 -8.06 -11.25
#